data_AF-A0A0Q3S5X4-F1
#
_entry.id   AF-A0A0Q3S5X4-F1
#
_cell.length_a   1.000
_cell.length_b   1.000
_cell.length_c   1.000
_cell.angle_alpha   90.00
_cell.angle_beta   90.00
_cell.angle_gamma   90.00
#
_symmetry.space_group_name_H-M   'P 1'
#
loop_
_entity.id
_entity.type
_entity.pdbx_description
1 polymer ?
#
loop_
_entity_poly.entity_id
_entity_poly.type
_entity_poly.pdbx_seq_one_letter_code
_entity_poly.pdbx_strand_id
1 'polypeptide(L)'
;MNKLKRIPWLFLLAVTLFTLASCGTSDVDSSTGSQEDKISTQLNVLADGEASFIIINGAEKEAVLTMSSGQQIEFQLLNEAKEVIYTYSANKMFVQEIQEKKLQPGEKWAIPLNLQEELAGVPAGSYKLIVWSTADGLENLKVETNYEWAGESISGATGKLVVESQEVTYVGQIDLHSIEVKNLDGVTEVMRLSEVAIPFFEGLEEGKQILVDYVVENEQKVIQSTRLVE
;
A
#
# COMPACT_ATOMS: atom_id res chain seq x y z
N MET A 1 -28.24 73.69 -39.07
CA MET A 1 -29.20 73.70 -40.20
C MET A 1 -29.02 72.43 -41.01
N ASN A 2 -30.08 71.64 -41.01
CA ASN A 2 -30.16 70.25 -41.45
C ASN A 2 -30.18 70.13 -42.97
N LYS A 3 -29.65 69.03 -43.53
CA LYS A 3 -30.32 68.21 -44.56
C LYS A 3 -29.84 66.76 -44.48
N LEU A 4 -30.59 65.89 -43.80
CA LEU A 4 -30.48 64.43 -43.94
C LEU A 4 -31.68 63.93 -44.74
N LYS A 5 -31.40 63.17 -45.80
CA LYS A 5 -32.38 62.65 -46.77
C LYS A 5 -33.17 61.47 -46.19
N ARG A 6 -34.43 61.37 -46.63
CA ARG A 6 -35.45 60.41 -46.22
C ARG A 6 -35.24 59.04 -46.89
N ILE A 7 -35.41 57.96 -46.14
CA ILE A 7 -35.63 56.59 -46.66
C ILE A 7 -36.93 56.08 -46.02
N PRO A 8 -37.93 55.64 -46.81
CA PRO A 8 -39.15 55.08 -46.24
C PRO A 8 -38.97 53.58 -45.94
N TRP A 9 -38.99 53.32 -44.65
CA TRP A 9 -39.69 52.25 -43.94
C TRP A 9 -40.89 51.65 -44.70
N LEU A 10 -40.84 50.36 -45.00
CA LEU A 10 -42.02 49.52 -45.20
C LEU A 10 -41.91 48.31 -44.26
N PHE A 11 -42.64 48.45 -43.16
CA PHE A 11 -43.00 47.40 -42.22
C PHE A 11 -44.13 46.56 -42.81
N LEU A 12 -44.20 45.31 -42.36
CA LEU A 12 -45.36 44.51 -41.93
C LEU A 12 -45.26 43.09 -42.48
N LEU A 13 -45.58 42.01 -41.78
CA LEU A 13 -45.84 41.73 -40.36
C LEU A 13 -46.06 40.21 -40.28
N ALA A 14 -45.50 39.60 -39.25
CA ALA A 14 -45.92 38.40 -38.51
C ALA A 14 -46.81 37.34 -39.19
N VAL A 15 -46.37 36.07 -39.10
CA VAL A 15 -47.11 35.03 -38.34
C VAL A 15 -46.10 34.04 -37.74
N THR A 16 -46.15 33.91 -36.42
CA THR A 16 -45.51 32.89 -35.59
C THR A 16 -46.10 31.50 -35.85
N LEU A 17 -45.27 30.47 -35.95
CA LEU A 17 -45.63 29.12 -35.48
C LEU A 17 -44.38 28.42 -34.91
N PHE A 18 -44.39 28.23 -33.60
CA PHE A 18 -43.49 27.31 -32.89
C PHE A 18 -43.85 25.87 -33.28
N THR A 19 -42.88 25.12 -33.80
CA THR A 19 -42.84 23.66 -33.62
C THR A 19 -41.43 23.29 -33.17
N LEU A 20 -41.27 23.16 -31.86
CA LEU A 20 -40.16 22.44 -31.24
C LEU A 20 -40.49 20.94 -31.28
N ALA A 21 -39.65 20.19 -31.97
CA ALA A 21 -39.25 18.80 -31.73
C ALA A 21 -38.34 18.40 -32.91
N SER A 22 -37.26 17.66 -32.81
CA SER A 22 -36.48 17.07 -31.72
C SER A 22 -35.39 16.26 -32.46
N CYS A 23 -34.11 16.35 -32.03
CA CYS A 23 -32.98 15.44 -32.27
C CYS A 23 -32.70 14.91 -33.71
N GLY A 24 -31.47 14.78 -34.19
CA GLY A 24 -30.20 14.75 -33.50
C GLY A 24 -29.12 14.20 -34.43
N THR A 25 -27.89 14.28 -33.93
CA THR A 25 -26.63 13.82 -34.52
C THR A 25 -26.04 14.75 -35.60
N SER A 26 -25.19 15.65 -35.13
CA SER A 26 -24.16 16.29 -35.96
C SER A 26 -22.85 16.19 -35.18
N ASP A 27 -21.88 15.61 -35.87
CA ASP A 27 -20.51 15.36 -35.43
C ASP A 27 -19.90 16.56 -34.70
N VAL A 28 -19.30 16.27 -33.54
CA VAL A 28 -18.37 17.16 -32.86
C VAL A 28 -17.07 16.40 -32.72
N ASP A 29 -16.13 16.80 -33.58
CA ASP A 29 -14.71 16.64 -33.39
C ASP A 29 -14.35 17.02 -31.95
N SER A 30 -14.03 16.01 -31.14
CA SER A 30 -13.63 16.21 -29.75
C SER A 30 -12.11 16.20 -29.67
N SER A 31 -11.48 17.20 -30.30
CA SER A 31 -10.21 17.71 -29.79
C SER A 31 -10.49 18.53 -28.53
N THR A 32 -10.79 17.87 -27.41
CA THR A 32 -10.69 18.49 -26.10
C THR A 32 -9.36 18.07 -25.50
N GLY A 33 -8.30 18.72 -25.98
CA GLY A 33 -7.07 18.84 -25.20
C GLY A 33 -7.40 19.66 -23.97
N SER A 34 -7.70 18.99 -22.86
CA SER A 34 -7.76 19.60 -21.53
C SER A 34 -6.34 19.99 -21.14
N GLN A 35 -6.04 21.27 -21.27
CA GLN A 35 -4.80 21.85 -20.80
C GLN A 35 -4.77 21.82 -19.26
N GLU A 36 -4.10 20.78 -18.75
CA GLU A 36 -3.31 20.73 -17.53
C GLU A 36 -4.00 20.74 -16.16
N ASP A 37 -4.51 19.58 -15.76
CA ASP A 37 -4.17 19.08 -14.42
C ASP A 37 -2.83 18.35 -14.55
N LYS A 38 -1.72 19.11 -14.48
CA LYS A 38 -0.34 18.55 -14.43
C LYS A 38 -0.06 17.88 -13.08
N ILE A 39 -1.07 17.30 -12.45
CA ILE A 39 -0.87 16.46 -11.28
C ILE A 39 -0.29 15.14 -11.76
N SER A 40 0.80 14.71 -11.13
CA SER A 40 1.38 13.40 -11.35
C SER A 40 1.65 12.72 -10.03
N THR A 41 1.70 11.39 -10.07
CA THR A 41 1.88 10.54 -8.89
C THR A 41 3.11 9.66 -9.06
N GLN A 42 3.79 9.38 -7.95
CA GLN A 42 4.96 8.50 -7.89
C GLN A 42 4.89 7.69 -6.61
N LEU A 43 5.51 6.51 -6.62
CA LEU A 43 5.66 5.67 -5.44
C LEU A 43 7.15 5.37 -5.23
N ASN A 44 7.66 5.72 -4.06
CA ASN A 44 9.01 5.36 -3.64
C ASN A 44 8.90 4.27 -2.58
N VAL A 45 9.36 3.06 -2.90
CA VAL A 45 9.49 1.97 -1.93
C VAL A 45 10.90 2.03 -1.33
N LEU A 46 10.99 2.08 0.00
CA LEU A 46 12.23 2.14 0.75
C LEU A 46 12.68 0.73 1.16
N ALA A 47 13.97 0.58 1.45
CA ALA A 47 14.61 -0.72 1.69
C ALA A 47 14.20 -1.38 3.02
N ASP A 48 13.61 -0.62 3.94
CA ASP A 48 13.11 -1.05 5.25
C ASP A 48 11.66 -1.54 5.22
N GLY A 49 11.03 -1.58 4.04
CA GLY A 49 9.64 -1.97 3.88
C GLY A 49 8.66 -0.81 3.96
N GLU A 50 9.13 0.41 4.29
CA GLU A 50 8.32 1.63 4.21
C GLU A 50 8.13 2.07 2.76
N ALA A 51 7.07 2.83 2.47
CA ALA A 51 6.89 3.47 1.18
C ALA A 51 6.39 4.91 1.33
N SER A 52 6.52 5.70 0.27
CA SER A 52 5.90 7.01 0.19
C SER A 52 5.25 7.24 -1.16
N PHE A 53 3.95 7.55 -1.13
CA PHE A 53 3.20 7.98 -2.28
C PHE A 53 3.30 9.49 -2.41
N ILE A 54 3.73 9.96 -3.58
CA ILE A 54 4.06 11.36 -3.81
C ILE A 54 3.12 11.93 -4.87
N ILE A 55 2.43 13.02 -4.53
CA ILE A 55 1.63 13.81 -5.46
C ILE A 55 2.40 15.08 -5.81
N ILE A 56 2.54 15.38 -7.09
CA ILE A 56 3.34 16.49 -7.60
C ILE A 56 2.45 17.42 -8.40
N ASN A 57 2.42 18.71 -8.02
CA ASN A 57 1.80 19.73 -8.86
C ASN A 57 2.80 20.21 -9.92
N GLY A 58 2.70 19.70 -11.15
CA GLY A 58 3.51 20.15 -12.28
C GLY A 58 2.98 21.41 -12.97
N ALA A 59 1.82 21.94 -12.57
CA ALA A 59 1.22 23.12 -13.19
C ALA A 59 1.91 24.42 -12.74
N GLU A 60 1.71 25.50 -13.50
CA GLU A 60 2.22 26.84 -13.17
C GLU A 60 1.31 27.60 -12.17
N LYS A 61 0.22 26.97 -11.72
CA LYS A 61 -0.76 27.52 -10.77
C LYS A 61 -0.90 26.61 -9.54
N GLU A 62 -1.41 27.18 -8.44
CA GLU A 62 -1.79 26.40 -7.26
C GLU A 62 -2.85 25.35 -7.63
N ALA A 63 -2.70 24.15 -7.09
CA ALA A 63 -3.69 23.08 -7.14
C ALA A 63 -4.29 22.87 -5.74
N VAL A 64 -5.60 22.66 -5.67
CA VAL A 64 -6.32 22.34 -4.44
C VAL A 64 -6.85 20.92 -4.57
N LEU A 65 -6.32 20.02 -3.74
CA LEU A 65 -6.76 18.62 -3.67
C LEU A 65 -7.79 18.50 -2.56
N THR A 66 -8.99 18.03 -2.90
CA THR A 66 -10.09 17.87 -1.96
C THR A 66 -10.30 16.38 -1.70
N MET A 67 -10.37 15.99 -0.42
CA MET A 67 -10.72 14.64 0.02
C MET A 67 -12.01 14.70 0.84
N SER A 68 -12.94 13.78 0.60
CA SER A 68 -14.25 13.77 1.28
C SER A 68 -14.20 13.24 2.72
N SER A 69 -13.04 12.76 3.17
CA SER A 69 -12.79 12.25 4.52
C SER A 69 -11.32 12.43 4.90
N GLY A 70 -10.94 12.00 6.10
CA GLY A 70 -9.54 11.93 6.52
C GLY A 70 -8.69 10.88 5.77
N GLN A 71 -9.29 10.08 4.88
CA GLN A 71 -8.53 9.18 4.01
C GLN A 71 -7.86 9.99 2.89
N GLN A 72 -6.53 9.89 2.78
CA GLN A 72 -5.72 10.60 1.77
C GLN A 72 -5.32 9.70 0.59
N ILE A 73 -5.21 8.40 0.84
CA ILE A 73 -4.83 7.37 -0.13
C ILE A 73 -5.66 6.10 0.08
N GLU A 74 -5.62 5.26 -0.94
CA GLU A 74 -6.02 3.86 -0.88
C GLU A 74 -4.90 3.02 -1.50
N PHE A 75 -4.74 1.80 -1.01
CA PHE A 75 -3.88 0.84 -1.67
C PHE A 75 -4.39 -0.59 -1.58
N GLN A 76 -3.94 -1.41 -2.53
CA GLN A 76 -4.28 -2.82 -2.63
C GLN A 76 -3.04 -3.66 -2.91
N LEU A 77 -3.03 -4.88 -2.38
CA LEU A 77 -2.09 -5.92 -2.81
C LEU A 77 -2.83 -6.95 -3.63
N LEU A 78 -2.28 -7.27 -4.79
CA LEU A 78 -2.74 -8.35 -5.65
C LEU A 78 -1.70 -9.46 -5.65
N ASN A 79 -2.16 -10.71 -5.55
CA ASN A 79 -1.32 -11.89 -5.74
C ASN A 79 -1.02 -12.16 -7.23
N GLU A 80 -0.25 -13.21 -7.52
CA GLU A 80 0.07 -13.60 -8.91
C GLU A 80 -1.19 -13.95 -9.75
N ALA A 81 -2.24 -14.46 -9.11
CA ALA A 81 -3.53 -14.73 -9.74
C ALA A 81 -4.35 -13.45 -10.02
N LYS A 82 -3.82 -12.26 -9.69
CA LYS A 82 -4.46 -10.94 -9.77
C LYS A 82 -5.67 -10.80 -8.87
N GLU A 83 -5.75 -11.61 -7.82
CA GLU A 83 -6.77 -11.49 -6.78
C GLU A 83 -6.32 -10.44 -5.78
N VAL A 84 -7.23 -9.54 -5.41
CA VAL A 84 -6.99 -8.56 -4.34
C VAL A 84 -7.01 -9.30 -3.01
N ILE A 85 -5.86 -9.41 -2.36
CA ILE A 85 -5.70 -10.08 -1.06
C ILE A 85 -5.73 -9.11 0.12
N TYR A 86 -5.53 -7.82 -0.14
CA TYR A 86 -5.55 -6.76 0.85
C TYR A 86 -6.11 -5.47 0.27
N THR A 87 -6.88 -4.72 1.07
CA THR A 87 -7.35 -3.36 0.77
C THR A 87 -7.21 -2.52 2.04
N TYR A 88 -6.52 -1.39 1.97
CA TYR A 88 -6.16 -0.57 3.13
C TYR A 88 -7.37 -0.06 3.91
N SER A 89 -8.43 0.35 3.22
CA SER A 89 -9.66 0.81 3.89
C SER A 89 -10.52 -0.28 4.52
N ALA A 90 -10.31 -1.57 4.21
CA ALA A 90 -11.29 -2.63 4.51
C ALA A 90 -11.68 -2.73 6.00
N ASN A 91 -10.74 -2.45 6.90
CA ASN A 91 -10.94 -2.51 8.36
C ASN A 91 -10.66 -1.17 9.07
N LYS A 92 -10.70 -0.06 8.34
CA LYS A 92 -10.39 1.27 8.88
C LYS A 92 -11.62 2.16 8.89
N MET A 93 -11.70 3.01 9.90
CA MET A 93 -12.66 4.10 9.95
C MET A 93 -11.91 5.41 9.77
N PHE A 94 -12.33 6.22 8.82
CA PHE A 94 -11.79 7.55 8.59
C PHE A 94 -12.77 8.61 9.08
N VAL A 95 -12.24 9.67 9.68
CA VAL A 95 -13.03 10.82 10.12
C VAL A 95 -13.76 11.41 8.90
N GLN A 96 -15.06 11.62 9.04
CA GLN A 96 -15.92 12.16 7.98
C GLN A 96 -15.84 13.68 7.95
N GLU A 97 -14.68 14.20 7.58
CA GLU A 97 -14.40 15.63 7.45
C GLU A 97 -13.73 15.89 6.09
N ILE A 98 -14.25 16.87 5.35
CA ILE A 98 -13.66 17.30 4.09
C ILE A 98 -12.29 17.91 4.39
N GLN A 99 -11.24 17.40 3.75
CA GLN A 99 -9.89 17.94 3.84
C GLN A 99 -9.47 18.59 2.53
N GLU A 100 -8.72 19.68 2.63
CA GLU A 100 -8.09 20.35 1.48
C GLU A 100 -6.57 20.35 1.64
N LYS A 101 -5.86 19.94 0.60
CA LYS A 101 -4.40 20.09 0.48
C LYS A 101 -4.09 21.00 -0.70
N LYS A 102 -3.53 22.17 -0.39
CA LYS A 102 -3.03 23.12 -1.40
C LYS A 102 -1.59 22.76 -1.76
N LEU A 103 -1.28 22.75 -3.05
CA LEU A 103 0.03 22.52 -3.62
C LEU A 103 0.44 23.69 -4.52
N GLN A 104 1.53 24.35 -4.19
CA GLN A 104 2.13 25.37 -5.04
C GLN A 104 2.70 24.74 -6.34
N PRO A 105 2.96 25.55 -7.38
CA PRO A 105 3.68 25.08 -8.58
C PRO A 105 4.98 24.36 -8.23
N GLY A 106 5.14 23.14 -8.73
CA GLY A 106 6.29 22.27 -8.47
C GLY A 106 6.31 21.59 -7.09
N GLU A 107 5.35 21.87 -6.20
CA GLU A 107 5.31 21.28 -4.86
C GLU A 107 5.05 19.77 -4.93
N LYS A 108 5.73 19.04 -4.04
CA LYS A 108 5.52 17.61 -3.81
C LYS A 108 4.91 17.40 -2.43
N TRP A 109 3.85 16.61 -2.37
CA TRP A 109 3.28 16.12 -1.13
C TRP A 109 3.54 14.63 -1.02
N ALA A 110 4.40 14.27 -0.07
CA ALA A 110 4.73 12.90 0.27
C ALA A 110 3.80 12.41 1.39
N ILE A 111 3.12 11.31 1.12
CA ILE A 111 2.25 10.61 2.05
C ILE A 111 2.99 9.32 2.43
N PRO A 112 3.35 9.12 3.71
CA PRO A 112 4.03 7.90 4.14
C PRO A 112 3.04 6.73 4.16
N LEU A 113 3.54 5.55 3.77
CA LEU A 113 2.85 4.26 3.83
C LEU A 113 3.70 3.34 4.69
N ASN A 114 3.24 3.10 5.92
CA ASN A 114 3.85 2.10 6.82
C ASN A 114 3.37 0.71 6.41
N LEU A 115 3.92 0.17 5.32
CA LEU A 115 3.52 -1.15 4.83
C LEU A 115 3.85 -2.25 5.84
N GLN A 116 4.85 -2.04 6.71
CA GLN A 116 5.22 -3.03 7.73
C GLN A 116 4.09 -3.26 8.74
N GLU A 117 3.50 -2.18 9.24
CA GLU A 117 2.36 -2.21 10.16
C GLU A 117 1.07 -2.58 9.43
N GLU A 118 0.83 -1.98 8.26
CA GLU A 118 -0.42 -2.14 7.54
C GLU A 118 -0.64 -3.55 6.99
N LEU A 119 0.44 -4.24 6.64
CA LEU A 119 0.41 -5.60 6.10
C LEU A 119 0.65 -6.67 7.17
N ALA A 120 0.56 -6.32 8.46
CA ALA A 120 0.54 -7.31 9.53
C ALA A 120 -0.52 -8.40 9.25
N GLY A 121 -0.15 -9.66 9.41
CA GLY A 121 -1.00 -10.81 9.05
C GLY A 121 -1.13 -11.12 7.54
N VAL A 122 -0.57 -10.32 6.63
CA VAL A 122 -0.47 -10.71 5.21
C VAL A 122 0.67 -11.71 5.03
N PRO A 123 0.45 -12.88 4.41
CA PRO A 123 1.50 -13.88 4.20
C PRO A 123 2.66 -13.32 3.37
N ALA A 124 3.90 -13.70 3.70
CA ALA A 124 5.06 -13.38 2.89
C ALA A 124 4.88 -13.84 1.43
N GLY A 125 5.38 -13.06 0.47
CA GLY A 125 5.26 -13.40 -0.94
C GLY A 125 5.47 -12.21 -1.88
N SER A 126 5.40 -12.52 -3.17
CA SER A 126 5.51 -11.56 -4.25
C SER A 126 4.12 -11.03 -4.60
N TYR A 127 3.97 -9.70 -4.59
CA TYR A 127 2.71 -9.03 -4.83
C TYR A 127 2.86 -7.90 -5.84
N LYS A 128 1.72 -7.45 -6.35
CA LYS A 128 1.61 -6.14 -6.97
C LYS A 128 0.97 -5.17 -5.98
N LEU A 129 1.70 -4.12 -5.63
CA LEU A 129 1.21 -3.01 -4.82
C LEU A 129 0.63 -1.94 -5.77
N ILE A 130 -0.63 -1.57 -5.54
CA ILE A 130 -1.35 -0.53 -6.29
C ILE A 130 -1.75 0.56 -5.32
N VAL A 131 -1.32 1.80 -5.54
CA VAL A 131 -1.57 2.94 -4.66
C VAL A 131 -2.19 4.08 -5.45
N TRP A 132 -3.18 4.77 -4.87
CA TRP A 132 -3.77 5.97 -5.45
C TRP A 132 -4.24 6.96 -4.38
N SER A 133 -4.42 8.23 -4.77
CA SER A 133 -5.02 9.23 -3.90
C SER A 133 -6.54 9.12 -3.93
N THR A 134 -7.18 9.39 -2.79
CA THR A 134 -8.63 9.56 -2.66
C THR A 134 -9.09 10.99 -2.94
N ALA A 135 -8.18 11.89 -3.33
CA ALA A 135 -8.56 13.23 -3.71
C ALA A 135 -9.39 13.21 -5.01
N ASP A 136 -10.43 14.04 -5.04
CA ASP A 136 -11.41 14.10 -6.11
C ASP A 136 -10.72 14.27 -7.48
N GLY A 137 -10.99 13.34 -8.40
CA GLY A 137 -10.46 13.38 -9.77
C GLY A 137 -9.06 12.81 -9.96
N LEU A 138 -8.40 12.34 -8.89
CA LEU A 138 -7.09 11.70 -8.96
C LEU A 138 -7.14 10.16 -8.91
N GLU A 139 -8.32 9.55 -8.88
CA GLU A 139 -8.50 8.10 -8.67
C GLU A 139 -7.90 7.26 -9.81
N ASN A 140 -7.75 7.86 -10.99
CA ASN A 140 -7.15 7.23 -12.16
C ASN A 140 -5.61 7.35 -12.20
N LEU A 141 -5.00 8.18 -11.34
CA LEU A 141 -3.54 8.35 -11.27
C LEU A 141 -2.90 7.32 -10.34
N LYS A 142 -3.19 6.04 -10.60
CA LYS A 142 -2.68 4.92 -9.82
C LYS A 142 -1.21 4.66 -10.15
N VAL A 143 -0.45 4.29 -9.14
CA VAL A 143 0.91 3.78 -9.31
C VAL A 143 0.90 2.30 -8.96
N GLU A 144 1.43 1.48 -9.88
CA GLU A 144 1.60 0.04 -9.67
C GLU A 144 3.09 -0.30 -9.62
N THR A 145 3.48 -1.14 -8.68
CA THR A 145 4.83 -1.72 -8.62
C THR A 145 4.78 -3.17 -8.17
N ASN A 146 5.76 -3.95 -8.61
CA ASN A 146 6.05 -5.22 -7.97
C ASN A 146 6.58 -4.93 -6.56
N TYR A 147 6.13 -5.70 -5.58
CA TYR A 147 6.47 -5.55 -4.17
C TYR A 147 6.70 -6.93 -3.56
N GLU A 148 7.91 -7.13 -3.05
CA GLU A 148 8.28 -8.34 -2.32
C GLU A 148 8.03 -8.10 -0.83
N TRP A 149 7.03 -8.78 -0.29
CA TRP A 149 6.70 -8.71 1.13
C TRP A 149 7.36 -9.86 1.86
N ALA A 150 8.21 -9.53 2.83
CA ALA A 150 8.93 -10.53 3.62
C ALA A 150 8.06 -11.21 4.69
N GLY A 151 6.81 -10.77 4.89
CA GLY A 151 5.99 -11.16 6.02
C GLY A 151 6.07 -10.13 7.15
N GLU A 152 5.18 -10.28 8.14
CA GLU A 152 5.17 -9.44 9.32
C GLU A 152 6.50 -9.57 10.09
N SER A 153 7.19 -8.45 10.25
CA SER A 153 8.31 -8.32 11.19
C SER A 153 7.69 -8.16 12.57
N ILE A 154 7.84 -9.18 13.42
CA ILE A 154 7.32 -9.20 14.79
C ILE A 154 7.88 -7.98 15.55
N SER A 155 7.06 -6.95 15.69
CA SER A 155 7.47 -5.66 16.26
C SER A 155 7.39 -5.70 17.79
N GLY A 156 8.33 -6.45 18.37
CA GLY A 156 8.80 -6.38 19.75
C GLY A 156 10.33 -6.42 19.84
N ALA A 157 11.02 -6.68 18.72
CA ALA A 157 12.47 -6.65 18.63
C ALA A 157 12.92 -5.38 17.89
N THR A 158 13.38 -4.39 18.64
CA THR A 158 14.32 -3.39 18.10
C THR A 158 15.58 -4.12 17.65
N GLY A 159 15.61 -4.47 16.37
CA GLY A 159 16.66 -5.24 15.75
C GLY A 159 16.02 -6.19 14.76
N LYS A 160 16.32 -6.01 13.48
CA LYS A 160 16.07 -7.01 12.43
C LYS A 160 16.55 -8.37 12.96
N LEU A 161 15.63 -9.20 13.45
CA LEU A 161 15.97 -10.53 13.94
C LEU A 161 16.36 -11.35 12.71
N VAL A 162 17.66 -11.57 12.55
CA VAL A 162 18.19 -12.46 11.53
C VAL A 162 17.84 -13.86 11.98
N VAL A 163 16.95 -14.53 11.24
CA VAL A 163 16.68 -15.95 11.46
C VAL A 163 17.90 -16.72 10.95
N GLU A 164 18.55 -17.44 11.85
CA GLU A 164 19.66 -18.33 11.56
C GLU A 164 19.18 -19.78 11.67
N SER A 165 19.65 -20.63 10.76
CA SER A 165 19.35 -22.06 10.77
C SER A 165 20.56 -22.85 11.23
N GLN A 166 20.36 -23.79 12.16
CA GLN A 166 21.42 -24.65 12.66
C GLN A 166 20.93 -26.08 12.86
N GLU A 167 21.75 -27.05 12.49
CA GLU A 167 21.52 -28.46 12.82
C GLU A 167 22.07 -28.77 14.21
N VAL A 168 21.24 -29.39 15.04
CA VAL A 168 21.57 -29.75 16.42
C VAL A 168 21.02 -31.12 16.78
N THR A 169 21.62 -31.76 17.78
CA THR A 169 21.09 -32.97 18.41
C THR A 169 20.32 -32.56 19.66
N TYR A 170 19.05 -32.93 19.75
CA TYR A 170 18.22 -32.67 20.92
C TYR A 170 18.68 -33.52 22.12
N VAL A 171 18.90 -32.88 23.27
CA VAL A 171 19.31 -33.55 24.51
C VAL A 171 18.12 -33.69 25.46
N GLY A 172 17.34 -32.63 25.66
CA GLY A 172 16.16 -32.68 26.53
C GLY A 172 15.50 -31.33 26.79
N GLN A 173 14.31 -31.35 27.37
CA GLN A 173 13.66 -30.15 27.91
C GLN A 173 14.17 -29.86 29.32
N ILE A 174 14.52 -28.60 29.58
CA ILE A 174 14.85 -28.10 30.91
C ILE A 174 13.57 -27.63 31.60
N ASP A 175 12.75 -26.87 30.87
CA ASP A 175 11.44 -26.38 31.26
C ASP A 175 10.55 -26.19 30.01
N LEU A 176 9.31 -25.74 30.22
CA LEU A 176 8.32 -25.57 29.14
C LEU A 176 8.80 -24.64 28.00
N HIS A 177 9.74 -23.73 28.28
CA HIS A 177 10.22 -22.73 27.32
C HIS A 177 11.71 -22.87 27.02
N SER A 178 12.37 -23.95 27.45
CA SER A 178 13.82 -24.10 27.31
C SER A 178 14.24 -25.53 27.07
N ILE A 179 15.15 -25.73 26.12
CA ILE A 179 15.74 -27.02 25.78
C ILE A 179 17.25 -26.97 25.85
N GLU A 180 17.84 -28.14 26.04
CA GLU A 180 19.26 -28.40 25.86
C GLU A 180 19.48 -29.11 24.52
N VAL A 181 20.44 -28.63 23.75
CA VAL A 181 20.83 -29.18 22.45
C VAL A 181 22.35 -29.28 22.34
N LYS A 182 22.84 -30.12 21.44
CA LYS A 182 24.25 -30.28 21.14
C LYS A 182 24.53 -29.88 19.70
N ASN A 183 25.46 -28.96 19.47
CA ASN A 183 25.86 -28.57 18.12
C ASN A 183 26.75 -29.64 17.46
N LEU A 184 27.09 -29.43 16.18
CA LEU A 184 27.95 -30.35 15.42
C LEU A 184 29.36 -30.51 16.02
N ASP A 185 29.85 -29.50 16.74
CA ASP A 185 31.15 -29.55 17.44
C ASP A 185 31.07 -30.31 18.77
N GLY A 186 29.88 -30.82 19.15
CA GLY A 186 29.67 -31.53 20.39
C GLY A 186 29.56 -30.63 21.62
N VAL A 187 29.44 -29.32 21.44
CA VAL A 187 29.22 -28.35 22.51
C VAL A 187 27.73 -28.30 22.84
N THR A 188 27.42 -28.37 24.14
CA THR A 188 26.05 -28.26 24.64
C THR A 188 25.65 -26.80 24.78
N GLU A 189 24.45 -26.47 24.32
CA GLU A 189 23.87 -25.13 24.34
C GLU A 189 22.42 -25.20 24.83
N VAL A 190 22.01 -24.17 25.57
CA VAL A 190 20.62 -24.01 26.01
C VAL A 190 19.94 -23.00 25.10
N MET A 191 18.80 -23.39 24.53
CA MET A 191 17.99 -22.53 23.65
C MET A 191 16.59 -22.37 24.23
N ARG A 192 16.01 -21.19 24.06
CA ARG A 192 14.61 -20.93 24.42
C ARG A 192 13.67 -21.29 23.30
N LEU A 193 12.45 -21.64 23.66
CA LEU A 193 11.36 -21.94 22.74
C LEU A 193 10.41 -20.73 22.65
N SER A 194 10.05 -20.36 21.43
CA SER A 194 8.84 -19.56 21.18
C SER A 194 7.59 -20.40 21.42
N GLU A 195 6.45 -19.74 21.67
CA GLU A 195 5.16 -20.44 21.87
C GLU A 195 4.79 -21.37 20.72
N VAL A 196 5.17 -21.01 19.50
CA VAL A 196 4.91 -21.81 18.29
C VAL A 196 5.81 -23.05 18.17
N ALA A 197 6.99 -23.04 18.79
CA ALA A 197 7.94 -24.15 18.71
C ALA A 197 7.70 -25.21 19.80
N ILE A 198 7.08 -24.85 20.93
CA ILE A 198 6.84 -25.76 22.08
C ILE A 198 6.20 -27.10 21.66
N PRO A 199 5.11 -27.14 20.85
CA PRO A 199 4.43 -28.40 20.54
C PRO A 199 5.31 -29.42 19.81
N PHE A 200 6.34 -28.98 19.08
CA PHE A 200 7.25 -29.89 18.38
C PHE A 200 8.10 -30.73 19.34
N PHE A 201 8.42 -30.18 20.51
CA PHE A 201 9.28 -30.85 21.48
C PHE A 201 8.51 -31.74 22.46
N GLU A 202 7.18 -31.67 22.45
CA GLU A 202 6.34 -32.57 23.25
C GLU A 202 6.51 -34.01 22.78
N GLY A 203 7.16 -34.83 23.61
CA GLY A 203 7.40 -36.24 23.31
C GLY A 203 8.55 -36.49 22.32
N LEU A 204 9.37 -35.48 22.01
CA LEU A 204 10.59 -35.69 21.24
C LEU A 204 11.60 -36.51 22.06
N GLU A 205 12.14 -37.57 21.46
CA GLU A 205 13.13 -38.44 22.12
C GLU A 205 14.52 -37.79 22.12
N GLU A 206 15.27 -37.98 23.20
CA GLU A 206 16.69 -37.60 23.27
C GLU A 206 17.51 -38.23 22.13
N GLY A 207 18.44 -37.46 21.57
CA GLY A 207 19.36 -37.91 20.52
C GLY A 207 18.86 -37.69 19.09
N LYS A 208 17.65 -37.15 18.89
CA LYS A 208 17.16 -36.81 17.54
C LYS A 208 17.91 -35.61 16.96
N GLN A 209 18.27 -35.71 15.69
CA GLN A 209 18.80 -34.59 14.93
C GLN A 209 17.65 -33.74 14.39
N ILE A 210 17.76 -32.43 14.61
CA ILE A 210 16.76 -31.45 14.24
C ILE A 210 17.44 -30.24 13.61
N LEU A 211 16.77 -29.64 12.64
CA LEU A 211 17.11 -28.32 12.16
C LEU A 211 16.28 -27.30 12.94
N VAL A 212 16.96 -26.37 13.59
CA VAL A 212 16.33 -25.28 14.34
C VAL A 212 16.51 -23.97 13.56
N ASP A 213 15.41 -23.25 13.38
CA ASP A 213 15.42 -21.87 12.91
C ASP A 213 15.25 -20.98 14.14
N TYR A 214 16.27 -20.20 14.49
CA TYR A 214 16.30 -19.39 15.71
C TYR A 214 16.66 -17.93 15.41
N VAL A 215 16.35 -17.07 16.37
CA VAL A 215 16.75 -15.66 16.41
C VAL A 215 17.56 -15.41 17.68
N VAL A 216 18.46 -14.43 17.67
CA VAL A 216 19.19 -14.02 18.87
C VAL A 216 18.52 -12.78 19.47
N GLU A 217 17.90 -12.96 20.64
CA GLU A 217 17.25 -11.90 21.40
C GLU A 217 17.98 -11.73 22.75
N ASN A 218 18.50 -10.54 23.03
CA ASN A 218 19.24 -10.26 24.27
C ASN A 218 20.35 -11.29 24.57
N GLU A 219 21.17 -11.61 23.55
CA GLU A 219 22.25 -12.60 23.61
C GLU A 219 21.79 -14.07 23.81
N GLN A 220 20.47 -14.33 23.73
CA GLN A 220 19.90 -15.66 23.89
C GLN A 220 19.26 -16.15 22.58
N LYS A 221 19.53 -17.40 22.20
CA LYS A 221 18.88 -18.03 21.05
C LYS A 221 17.45 -18.44 21.40
N VAL A 222 16.51 -17.98 20.60
CA VAL A 222 15.08 -18.28 20.70
C VAL A 222 14.64 -18.98 19.42
N ILE A 223 14.25 -20.23 19.54
CA ILE A 223 13.80 -21.08 18.44
C ILE A 223 12.41 -20.62 17.99
N GLN A 224 12.28 -20.30 16.71
CA GLN A 224 11.04 -19.86 16.06
C GLN A 224 10.34 -21.02 15.34
N SER A 225 11.10 -21.94 14.75
CA SER A 225 10.53 -23.15 14.14
C SER A 225 11.56 -24.27 14.07
N THR A 226 11.09 -25.50 13.90
CA THR A 226 11.92 -26.70 13.90
C THR A 226 11.40 -27.77 12.96
N ARG A 227 12.30 -28.62 12.49
CA ARG A 227 11.96 -29.85 11.76
C ARG A 227 12.98 -30.96 12.04
N LEU A 228 12.54 -32.21 11.91
CA LEU A 228 13.46 -33.35 11.93
C LEU A 228 14.39 -33.26 10.71
N VAL A 229 15.65 -33.64 10.90
CA VAL A 229 16.56 -33.91 9.79
C VAL A 229 16.29 -35.34 9.34
N GLU A 230 15.99 -35.53 8.05
CA GLU A 230 15.80 -36.86 7.43
C GLU A 230 17.10 -37.65 7.34
#